data_AF-A0A1Y1Z865-F1
#
_entry.id   AF-A0A1Y1Z865-F1
#
_cell.length_a   1.000
_cell.length_b   1.000
_cell.length_c   1.000
_cell.angle_alpha   90.00
_cell.angle_beta   90.00
_cell.angle_gamma   90.00
#
_symmetry.space_group_name_H-M   'P 1'
#
loop_
_entity.id
_entity.type
_entity.pdbx_description
1 polymer ?
#
loop_
_entity_poly.entity_id
_entity_poly.type
_entity_poly.pdbx_seq_one_letter_code
_entity_poly.pdbx_strand_id
1 'polypeptide(L)'
;MSSKIPYDYLIIIDLEATCDENDNPLKVQFKKEESEIIEFSWVVFDTKKLNVVKKQQSYCKPQNTPITPFCINLTKITPRMVEKAGSLQDAVTVLDNFVQKSIIANGKTFCFVTHGPWDLKIQFPREAKDKGLSVPTYLQDCTLFDLKVEFFNWLAHHPEHRPPNSMLSTMCKTLRTQLVLPQHSGINDCLTIGNIIRAMVDYRHQDVFRNATNLAKIRKEFLEEKSCIVHLSEIPHKATQSELQLLFSANGLKPKDLYLVNDTNNRSVGLGFAVFDTHPDAMRCVGMSNTVLNGRIIKIYPSNQEIFDMTEPYRNSFPAVLGMRRPRPSTFQTTISSTTKQPRYMPIPPRRFHTFSFPIMNSPNIMITSMQATSMKLMTKYTSQIKPTLILHVIRQLC
;
A
#
# COMPACT_ATOMS: atom_id res chain seq x y z
N MET A 1 2.91 29.46 0.87
CA MET A 1 2.21 28.94 2.06
C MET A 1 2.90 27.67 2.48
N SER A 2 3.30 27.53 3.76
CA SER A 2 3.99 26.34 4.28
C SER A 2 3.12 25.10 4.05
N SER A 3 3.59 24.14 3.24
CA SER A 3 2.99 22.80 3.25
C SER A 3 3.21 22.21 4.64
N LYS A 4 2.11 21.88 5.30
CA LYS A 4 2.10 21.28 6.63
C LYS A 4 1.23 20.03 6.57
N ILE A 5 1.72 18.97 7.18
CA ILE A 5 0.94 17.77 7.47
C ILE A 5 -0.34 18.23 8.20
N PRO A 6 -1.55 17.83 7.78
CA PRO A 6 -2.81 18.37 8.29
C PRO A 6 -3.22 17.83 9.68
N TYR A 7 -2.26 17.33 10.45
CA TYR A 7 -2.47 16.72 11.77
C TYR A 7 -1.43 17.27 12.75
N ASP A 8 -1.77 17.43 14.03
CA ASP A 8 -0.78 17.82 15.06
C ASP A 8 0.22 16.70 15.33
N TYR A 9 -0.24 15.45 15.30
CA TYR A 9 0.58 14.28 15.54
C TYR A 9 0.40 13.20 14.45
N LEU A 10 1.47 12.45 14.20
CA LEU A 10 1.39 11.17 13.50
C LEU A 10 1.67 10.06 14.50
N ILE A 11 0.83 9.03 14.54
CA ILE A 11 1.08 7.81 15.30
C ILE A 11 1.60 6.77 14.33
N ILE A 12 2.89 6.54 14.35
CA ILE A 12 3.54 5.54 13.51
C ILE A 12 3.41 4.21 14.23
N ILE A 13 2.86 3.19 13.55
CA ILE A 13 2.65 1.84 14.08
C ILE A 13 3.44 0.85 13.22
N ASP A 14 4.05 -0.12 13.90
CA ASP A 14 4.69 -1.28 13.29
C ASP A 14 4.43 -2.50 14.18
N LEU A 15 3.98 -3.59 13.57
CA LEU A 15 3.64 -4.84 14.25
C LEU A 15 4.61 -5.94 13.84
N GLU A 16 5.01 -6.77 14.79
CA GLU A 16 5.66 -8.05 14.49
C GLU A 16 4.69 -9.18 14.80
N ALA A 17 4.70 -10.23 13.98
CA ALA A 17 3.85 -11.39 14.17
C ALA A 17 4.64 -12.69 14.13
N THR A 18 4.07 -13.74 14.73
CA THR A 18 4.55 -15.10 14.54
C THR A 18 4.61 -15.43 13.05
N CYS A 19 5.68 -16.06 12.60
CA CYS A 19 5.86 -16.44 11.21
C CYS A 19 6.64 -17.74 11.09
N ASP A 20 6.42 -18.47 10.01
CA ASP A 20 7.20 -19.65 9.65
C ASP A 20 7.34 -19.71 8.13
N GLU A 21 8.55 -19.55 7.63
CA GLU A 21 8.86 -19.69 6.22
C GLU A 21 9.88 -20.81 6.02
N ASN A 22 9.57 -21.71 5.10
CA ASN A 22 10.43 -22.83 4.73
C ASN A 22 10.30 -23.11 3.23
N ASP A 23 11.43 -23.42 2.58
CA ASP A 23 11.45 -23.82 1.16
C ASP A 23 10.60 -25.08 0.91
N ASN A 24 10.42 -25.91 1.93
CA ASN A 24 9.48 -27.03 1.90
C ASN A 24 8.18 -26.65 2.64
N PRO A 25 7.07 -26.42 1.92
CA PRO A 25 5.78 -26.07 2.52
C PRO A 25 5.26 -27.10 3.54
N LEU A 26 5.68 -28.37 3.45
CA LEU A 26 5.30 -29.41 4.40
C LEU A 26 5.96 -29.26 5.78
N LYS A 27 6.96 -28.39 5.91
CA LYS A 27 7.66 -28.10 7.18
C LYS A 27 7.16 -26.84 7.87
N VAL A 28 6.30 -26.07 7.21
CA VAL A 28 5.68 -24.87 7.77
C VAL A 28 4.67 -25.30 8.84
N GLN A 29 4.84 -24.81 10.06
CA GLN A 29 4.02 -25.22 11.21
C GLN A 29 2.61 -24.63 11.19
N PHE A 30 2.47 -23.41 10.68
CA PHE A 30 1.19 -22.72 10.53
C PHE A 30 1.29 -21.75 9.36
N LYS A 31 0.14 -21.48 8.73
CA LYS A 31 0.08 -20.60 7.57
C LYS A 31 0.14 -19.14 8.01
N LYS A 32 0.48 -18.25 7.07
CA LYS A 32 0.58 -16.81 7.33
C LYS A 32 -0.74 -16.20 7.83
N GLU A 33 -1.87 -16.80 7.48
CA GLU A 33 -3.20 -16.36 7.89
C GLU A 33 -3.49 -16.64 9.37
N GLU A 34 -2.73 -17.56 9.98
CA GLU A 34 -2.84 -17.95 11.38
C GLU A 34 -1.88 -17.15 12.28
N SER A 35 -1.03 -16.29 11.69
CA SER A 35 -0.05 -15.48 12.42
C SER A 35 -0.70 -14.59 13.48
N GLU A 36 -0.03 -14.46 14.62
CA GLU A 36 -0.46 -13.64 15.75
C GLU A 36 0.56 -12.55 16.06
N ILE A 37 0.09 -11.34 16.38
CA ILE A 37 0.91 -10.20 16.78
C ILE A 37 1.63 -10.55 18.09
N ILE A 38 2.96 -10.39 18.06
CA ILE A 38 3.87 -10.62 19.19
C ILE A 38 4.63 -9.36 19.61
N GLU A 39 4.61 -8.32 18.78
CA GLU A 39 5.04 -6.96 19.14
C GLU A 39 4.04 -5.95 18.57
N PHE A 40 3.56 -5.04 19.41
CA PHE A 40 2.76 -3.89 19.03
C PHE A 40 3.53 -2.65 19.43
N SER A 41 4.22 -2.04 18.48
CA SER A 41 5.05 -0.87 18.70
C SER A 41 4.46 0.36 18.05
N TRP A 42 4.60 1.49 18.73
CA TRP A 42 4.20 2.78 18.17
C TRP A 42 5.05 3.93 18.69
N VAL A 43 5.16 4.96 17.87
CA VAL A 43 5.77 6.23 18.25
C VAL A 43 4.88 7.40 17.84
N VAL A 44 4.96 8.50 18.59
CA VAL A 44 4.25 9.75 18.28
C VAL A 44 5.25 10.72 17.70
N PHE A 45 4.99 11.15 16.48
CA PHE A 45 5.76 12.15 15.78
C PHE A 45 5.02 13.49 15.80
N ASP A 46 5.63 14.51 16.38
CA ASP A 46 5.10 15.88 16.42
C ASP A 46 5.37 16.56 15.07
N THR A 47 4.31 16.92 14.36
CA THR A 47 4.43 17.44 12.98
C THR A 47 4.95 18.87 12.91
N LYS A 48 4.97 19.59 14.03
CA LYS A 48 5.51 20.96 14.12
C LYS A 48 6.99 20.91 14.49
N LYS A 49 7.37 20.05 15.43
CA LYS A 49 8.77 19.84 15.84
C LYS A 49 9.55 18.92 14.91
N LEU A 50 8.85 18.18 14.05
CA LEU A 50 9.39 17.17 13.15
C LEU A 50 10.26 16.13 13.88
N ASN A 51 9.80 15.68 15.06
CA ASN A 51 10.53 14.71 15.86
C ASN A 51 9.59 13.74 16.58
N VAL A 52 10.15 12.59 16.98
CA VAL A 52 9.45 11.63 17.85
C VAL A 52 9.45 12.15 19.28
N VAL A 53 8.26 12.28 19.87
CA VAL A 53 8.04 12.81 21.22
C VAL A 53 7.61 11.75 22.24
N LYS A 54 7.10 10.61 21.76
CA LYS A 54 6.73 9.47 22.61
C LYS A 54 7.03 8.17 21.87
N LYS A 55 7.41 7.15 22.63
CA LYS A 55 7.69 5.80 22.17
C LYS A 55 6.98 4.82 23.10
N GLN A 56 6.46 3.73 22.55
CA GLN A 56 5.88 2.63 23.28
C GLN A 56 6.13 1.33 22.52
N GLN A 57 6.56 0.31 23.25
CA GLN A 57 6.78 -1.04 22.74
C GLN A 57 6.06 -2.00 23.68
N SER A 58 5.17 -2.82 23.14
CA SER A 58 4.41 -3.80 23.91
C SER A 58 4.59 -5.16 23.25
N TYR A 59 5.22 -6.11 23.96
CA TYR A 59 5.18 -7.51 23.54
C TYR A 59 3.80 -8.10 23.82
N CYS A 60 3.37 -9.03 22.97
CA CYS A 60 2.10 -9.71 23.07
C CYS A 60 2.34 -11.22 23.11
N LYS A 61 1.67 -11.92 24.02
CA LYS A 61 1.73 -13.38 24.09
C LYS A 61 0.82 -14.00 23.02
N PRO A 62 1.35 -14.80 22.08
CA PRO A 62 0.51 -15.53 21.12
C PRO A 62 -0.25 -16.66 21.85
N GLN A 63 -1.45 -17.00 21.37
CA GLN A 63 -2.33 -17.99 21.98
C GLN A 63 -2.27 -19.35 21.26
N ASN A 64 -2.11 -19.34 19.94
CA ASN A 64 -2.30 -20.52 19.08
C ASN A 64 -1.05 -20.87 18.27
N THR A 65 -0.16 -19.90 18.02
CA THR A 65 1.02 -20.07 17.17
C THR A 65 2.32 -20.06 17.97
N PRO A 66 3.24 -21.00 17.72
CA PRO A 66 4.55 -20.99 18.36
C PRO A 66 5.44 -19.90 17.76
N ILE A 67 6.35 -19.38 18.57
CA ILE A 67 7.48 -18.60 18.05
C ILE A 67 8.50 -19.58 17.45
N THR A 68 8.56 -19.63 16.12
CA THR A 68 9.44 -20.54 15.38
C THR A 68 10.88 -20.05 15.33
N PRO A 69 11.87 -20.90 15.00
CA PRO A 69 13.25 -20.47 14.77
C PRO A 69 13.37 -19.40 13.69
N PHE A 70 12.56 -19.46 12.62
CA PHE A 70 12.51 -18.44 11.59
C PHE A 70 12.06 -17.10 12.17
N CYS A 71 10.97 -17.10 12.95
CA CYS A 71 10.46 -15.91 13.63
C CYS A 71 11.51 -15.28 14.56
N ILE A 72 12.23 -16.08 15.34
CA ILE A 72 13.32 -15.60 16.21
C ILE A 72 14.43 -14.99 15.37
N ASN A 73 14.82 -15.63 14.27
CA ASN A 73 15.89 -15.10 13.44
C ASN A 73 15.50 -13.77 12.77
N LEU A 74 14.24 -13.64 12.34
CA LEU A 74 13.73 -12.43 11.72
C LEU A 74 13.60 -11.30 12.75
N THR A 75 12.77 -11.52 13.78
CA THR A 75 12.31 -10.46 14.71
C THR A 75 13.19 -10.30 15.96
N LYS A 76 14.04 -11.29 16.25
CA LYS A 76 14.80 -11.43 17.51
C LYS A 76 13.91 -11.62 18.76
N ILE A 77 12.60 -11.75 18.60
CA ILE A 77 11.67 -12.02 19.70
C ILE A 77 11.74 -13.51 20.05
N THR A 78 12.00 -13.81 21.32
CA THR A 78 12.11 -15.19 21.82
C THR A 78 10.86 -15.61 22.60
N PRO A 79 10.56 -16.92 22.73
CA PRO A 79 9.49 -17.40 23.59
C PRO A 79 9.53 -16.83 25.01
N ARG A 80 10.74 -16.68 25.58
CA ARG A 80 10.96 -16.10 26.92
C ARG A 80 10.53 -14.63 27.02
N MET A 81 10.67 -13.85 25.94
CA MET A 81 10.26 -12.44 25.92
C MET A 81 8.74 -12.29 25.99
N VAL A 82 8.00 -13.19 25.33
CA VAL A 82 6.53 -13.14 25.28
C VAL A 82 5.85 -13.97 26.37
N GLU A 83 6.59 -14.86 27.06
CA GLU A 83 6.04 -15.77 28.08
C GLU A 83 5.22 -15.04 29.16
N LYS A 84 5.75 -13.90 29.61
CA LYS A 84 5.17 -13.01 30.63
C LYS A 84 4.60 -11.71 30.04
N ALA A 85 4.53 -11.61 28.71
CA ALA A 85 3.94 -10.46 28.07
C ALA A 85 2.42 -10.45 28.25
N GLY A 86 1.82 -9.26 28.11
CA GLY A 86 0.37 -9.10 28.09
C GLY A 86 -0.27 -9.68 26.84
N SER A 87 -1.59 -9.56 26.76
CA SER A 87 -2.37 -9.86 25.57
C SER A 87 -2.31 -8.72 24.55
N LEU A 88 -2.76 -9.00 23.32
CA LEU A 88 -2.98 -7.96 22.31
C LEU A 88 -4.02 -6.91 22.78
N GLN A 89 -5.03 -7.30 23.57
CA GLN A 89 -5.99 -6.37 24.17
C GLN A 89 -5.29 -5.37 25.10
N ASP A 90 -4.30 -5.81 25.87
CA ASP A 90 -3.55 -4.94 26.78
C ASP A 90 -2.75 -3.90 25.97
N ALA A 91 -2.11 -4.31 24.87
CA ALA A 91 -1.40 -3.39 23.98
C ALA A 91 -2.33 -2.34 23.34
N VAL A 92 -3.52 -2.75 22.88
CA VAL A 92 -4.55 -1.83 22.37
C VAL A 92 -5.00 -0.86 23.46
N THR A 93 -5.20 -1.37 24.68
CA THR A 93 -5.61 -0.55 25.84
C THR A 93 -4.55 0.47 26.22
N VAL A 94 -3.26 0.14 26.10
CA VAL A 94 -2.15 1.09 26.30
C VAL A 94 -2.18 2.21 25.25
N LEU A 95 -2.39 1.88 23.97
CA LEU A 95 -2.52 2.87 22.91
C LEU A 95 -3.75 3.76 23.14
N ASP A 96 -4.91 3.19 23.42
CA ASP A 96 -6.14 3.94 23.64
C ASP A 96 -6.06 4.89 24.83
N ASN A 97 -5.56 4.42 25.97
CA ASN A 97 -5.33 5.28 27.12
C ASN A 97 -4.44 6.49 26.78
N PHE A 98 -3.40 6.29 25.99
CA PHE A 98 -2.54 7.39 25.55
C PHE A 98 -3.28 8.34 24.59
N VAL A 99 -3.95 7.82 23.57
CA VAL A 99 -4.68 8.64 22.58
C VAL A 99 -5.76 9.48 23.25
N GLN A 100 -6.58 8.87 24.11
CA GLN A 100 -7.65 9.56 24.84
C GLN A 100 -7.10 10.67 25.72
N LYS A 101 -6.11 10.36 26.58
CA LYS A 101 -5.61 11.30 27.60
C LYS A 101 -4.66 12.36 27.05
N SER A 102 -3.80 12.00 26.09
CA SER A 102 -2.72 12.87 25.64
C SER A 102 -3.03 13.60 24.33
N ILE A 103 -3.94 13.08 23.50
CA ILE A 103 -4.28 13.68 22.20
C ILE A 103 -5.70 14.24 22.20
N ILE A 104 -6.71 13.39 22.36
CA ILE A 104 -8.13 13.75 22.23
C ILE A 104 -8.54 14.75 23.32
N ALA A 105 -8.24 14.46 24.59
CA ALA A 105 -8.57 15.35 25.71
C ALA A 105 -7.91 16.75 25.60
N ASN A 106 -6.82 16.87 24.84
CA ASN A 106 -6.13 18.14 24.58
C ASN A 106 -6.60 18.83 23.28
N GLY A 107 -7.67 18.34 22.65
CA GLY A 107 -8.20 18.89 21.39
C GLY A 107 -7.23 18.80 20.23
N LYS A 108 -6.29 17.83 20.25
CA LYS A 108 -5.28 17.64 19.21
C LYS A 108 -5.75 16.63 18.19
N THR A 109 -5.26 16.81 16.96
CA THR A 109 -5.55 15.90 15.84
C THR A 109 -4.41 14.92 15.63
N PHE A 110 -4.73 13.73 15.13
CA PHE A 110 -3.73 12.74 14.76
C PHE A 110 -4.13 11.92 13.54
N CYS A 111 -3.14 11.27 12.93
CA CYS A 111 -3.30 10.31 11.84
C CYS A 111 -2.30 9.17 12.03
N PHE A 112 -2.65 7.96 11.62
CA PHE A 112 -1.71 6.84 11.67
C PHE A 112 -0.73 6.85 10.49
N VAL A 113 0.42 6.20 10.67
CA VAL A 113 1.36 5.89 9.57
C VAL A 113 1.86 4.46 9.72
N THR A 114 1.87 3.70 8.63
CA THR A 114 2.39 2.32 8.57
C THR A 114 3.30 2.14 7.35
N HIS A 115 4.15 1.10 7.34
CA HIS A 115 4.99 0.75 6.18
C HIS A 115 4.28 -0.20 5.21
N GLY A 116 3.13 0.25 4.71
CA GLY A 116 2.26 -0.56 3.87
C GLY A 116 0.93 -0.90 4.55
N PRO A 117 0.08 -1.68 3.88
CA PRO A 117 -1.25 -1.99 4.41
C PRO A 117 -1.28 -3.04 5.52
N TRP A 118 -0.19 -3.78 5.72
CA TRP A 118 -0.25 -5.06 6.45
C TRP A 118 -0.63 -4.88 7.91
N ASP A 119 -0.09 -3.88 8.61
CA ASP A 119 -0.33 -3.67 10.04
C ASP A 119 -1.81 -3.38 10.34
N LEU A 120 -2.32 -2.25 9.85
CA LEU A 120 -3.63 -1.72 10.25
C LEU A 120 -4.77 -2.05 9.28
N LYS A 121 -4.50 -2.47 8.04
CA LYS A 121 -5.55 -2.90 7.11
C LYS A 121 -5.71 -4.42 7.04
N ILE A 122 -4.83 -5.22 7.66
CA ILE A 122 -4.87 -6.70 7.52
C ILE A 122 -4.64 -7.44 8.82
N GLN A 123 -3.41 -7.40 9.37
CA GLN A 123 -3.02 -8.20 10.53
C GLN A 123 -3.86 -7.82 11.74
N PHE A 124 -3.87 -6.53 12.09
CA PHE A 124 -4.60 -6.08 13.26
C PHE A 124 -6.12 -6.30 13.15
N PRO A 125 -6.83 -5.89 12.08
CA PRO A 125 -8.28 -6.12 11.99
C PRO A 125 -8.67 -7.61 11.99
N ARG A 126 -7.89 -8.46 11.32
CA ARG A 126 -8.11 -9.92 11.30
C ARG A 126 -7.98 -10.50 12.69
N GLU A 127 -6.83 -10.30 13.33
CA GLU A 127 -6.57 -10.89 14.63
C GLU A 127 -7.48 -10.29 15.72
N ALA A 128 -7.83 -9.01 15.62
CA ALA A 128 -8.80 -8.38 16.49
C ALA A 128 -10.18 -9.04 16.40
N LYS A 129 -10.62 -9.39 15.17
CA LYS A 129 -11.85 -10.14 14.94
C LYS A 129 -11.75 -11.56 15.49
N ASP A 130 -10.66 -12.27 15.18
CA ASP A 130 -10.46 -13.67 15.59
C ASP A 130 -10.42 -13.82 17.12
N LYS A 131 -9.84 -12.82 17.82
CA LYS A 131 -9.74 -12.79 19.29
C LYS A 131 -10.89 -12.05 19.97
N GLY A 132 -11.85 -11.51 19.22
CA GLY A 132 -13.00 -10.76 19.79
C GLY A 132 -12.58 -9.53 20.60
N LEU A 133 -11.56 -8.79 20.13
CA LEU A 133 -11.02 -7.64 20.86
C LEU A 133 -12.00 -6.47 20.91
N SER A 134 -11.95 -5.72 22.01
CA SER A 134 -12.55 -4.40 22.11
C SER A 134 -11.61 -3.37 21.47
N VAL A 135 -11.96 -2.91 20.27
CA VAL A 135 -11.16 -1.98 19.46
C VAL A 135 -11.82 -0.59 19.43
N PRO A 136 -11.10 0.49 19.78
CA PRO A 136 -11.63 1.84 19.64
C PRO A 136 -11.98 2.17 18.19
N THR A 137 -13.06 2.93 17.97
CA THR A 137 -13.57 3.25 16.63
C THR A 137 -12.52 3.89 15.71
N TYR A 138 -11.67 4.77 16.26
CA TYR A 138 -10.62 5.43 15.47
C TYR A 138 -9.51 4.47 15.00
N LEU A 139 -9.38 3.29 15.64
CA LEU A 139 -8.40 2.27 15.28
C LEU A 139 -9.03 1.20 14.36
N GLN A 140 -10.32 0.90 14.56
CA GLN A 140 -11.07 -0.04 13.71
C GLN A 140 -11.16 0.45 12.26
N ASP A 141 -11.63 1.68 12.06
CA ASP A 141 -11.76 2.31 10.75
C ASP A 141 -10.89 3.57 10.72
N CYS A 142 -9.58 3.35 10.73
CA CYS A 142 -8.61 4.40 10.96
C CYS A 142 -8.40 5.38 9.78
N THR A 143 -7.86 6.56 10.09
CA THR A 143 -7.30 7.47 9.09
C THR A 143 -5.78 7.33 9.10
N LEU A 144 -5.18 7.01 7.96
CA LEU A 144 -3.76 6.66 7.88
C LEU A 144 -3.07 7.17 6.60
N PHE A 145 -1.75 7.36 6.70
CA PHE A 145 -0.85 7.41 5.55
C PHE A 145 -0.11 6.07 5.40
N ASP A 146 -0.05 5.55 4.18
CA ASP A 146 0.88 4.48 3.83
C ASP A 146 2.23 5.10 3.43
N LEU A 147 3.30 4.79 4.16
CA LEU A 147 4.61 5.36 3.91
C LEU A 147 5.14 5.04 2.50
N LYS A 148 4.82 3.86 1.94
CA LYS A 148 5.26 3.48 0.59
C LYS A 148 4.62 4.39 -0.43
N VAL A 149 3.34 4.68 -0.26
CA VAL A 149 2.62 5.65 -1.08
C VAL A 149 3.24 7.04 -0.93
N GLU A 150 3.45 7.53 0.28
CA GLU A 150 4.03 8.87 0.45
C GLU A 150 5.46 8.99 -0.11
N PHE A 151 6.23 7.91 -0.04
CA PHE A 151 7.53 7.83 -0.69
C PHE A 151 7.42 7.86 -2.23
N PHE A 152 6.40 7.23 -2.82
CA PHE A 152 6.14 7.35 -4.26
C PHE A 152 5.69 8.76 -4.67
N ASN A 153 4.84 9.42 -3.88
CA ASN A 153 4.53 10.85 -4.07
C ASN A 153 5.82 11.67 -4.09
N TRP A 154 6.69 11.45 -3.10
CA TRP A 154 7.97 12.13 -3.03
C TRP A 154 8.85 11.84 -4.25
N LEU A 155 8.97 10.58 -4.69
CA LEU A 155 9.75 10.20 -5.88
C LEU A 155 9.22 10.83 -7.18
N ALA A 156 7.93 11.14 -7.29
CA ALA A 156 7.37 11.81 -8.46
C ALA A 156 8.00 13.20 -8.70
N HIS A 157 8.48 13.84 -7.63
CA HIS A 157 9.21 15.11 -7.66
C HIS A 157 10.73 14.94 -7.80
N HIS A 158 11.26 13.72 -7.68
CA HIS A 158 12.69 13.42 -7.68
C HIS A 158 13.05 12.33 -8.71
N PRO A 159 12.92 12.63 -10.02
CA PRO A 159 13.13 11.65 -11.10
C PRO A 159 14.57 11.11 -11.21
N GLU A 160 15.53 11.75 -10.55
CA GLU A 160 16.91 11.31 -10.40
C GLU A 160 17.03 10.05 -9.53
N HIS A 161 16.04 9.78 -8.66
CA HIS A 161 16.02 8.61 -7.81
C HIS A 161 15.22 7.48 -8.45
N ARG A 162 15.84 6.30 -8.54
CA ARG A 162 15.21 5.06 -9.02
C ARG A 162 15.50 3.90 -8.07
N PRO A 163 14.98 3.94 -6.84
CA PRO A 163 15.21 2.89 -5.88
C PRO A 163 14.63 1.55 -6.40
N PRO A 164 15.32 0.42 -6.17
CA PRO A 164 14.86 -0.88 -6.66
C PRO A 164 13.61 -1.40 -5.96
N ASN A 165 13.32 -0.90 -4.75
CA ASN A 165 12.17 -1.27 -3.95
C ASN A 165 11.83 -0.15 -2.95
N SER A 166 10.77 -0.36 -2.18
CA SER A 166 10.28 0.56 -1.16
C SER A 166 10.51 0.01 0.26
N MET A 167 11.60 -0.74 0.50
CA MET A 167 11.98 -1.18 1.85
C MET A 167 12.55 0.00 2.66
N LEU A 168 12.42 -0.03 4.00
CA LEU A 168 12.90 1.04 4.87
C LEU A 168 14.39 1.36 4.66
N SER A 169 15.24 0.33 4.54
CA SER A 169 16.67 0.52 4.28
C SER A 169 16.96 1.21 2.94
N THR A 170 16.18 0.92 1.89
CA THR A 170 16.27 1.58 0.58
C THR A 170 15.78 3.02 0.64
N MET A 171 14.68 3.29 1.35
CA MET A 171 14.17 4.64 1.58
C MET A 171 15.20 5.50 2.33
N CYS A 172 15.78 4.96 3.41
CA CYS A 172 16.84 5.62 4.18
C CYS A 172 18.05 5.97 3.32
N LYS A 173 18.53 5.02 2.50
CA LYS A 173 19.64 5.27 1.56
C LYS A 173 19.30 6.36 0.55
N THR A 174 18.09 6.33 -0.01
CA THR A 174 17.63 7.30 -1.01
C THR A 174 17.57 8.71 -0.43
N LEU A 175 16.97 8.85 0.76
CA LEU A 175 16.78 10.13 1.45
C LEU A 175 18.00 10.56 2.27
N ARG A 176 19.08 9.75 2.29
CA ARG A 176 20.28 9.96 3.11
C ARG A 176 19.96 10.17 4.60
N THR A 177 19.01 9.38 5.12
CA THR A 177 18.59 9.42 6.52
C THR A 177 18.97 8.12 7.25
N GLN A 178 18.93 8.14 8.58
CA GLN A 178 19.40 7.05 9.42
C GLN A 178 18.37 5.91 9.51
N LEU A 179 18.83 4.69 9.19
CA LEU A 179 18.16 3.44 9.54
C LEU A 179 18.48 3.10 11.00
N VAL A 180 17.45 2.89 11.81
CA VAL A 180 17.60 2.42 13.19
C VAL A 180 17.65 0.89 13.17
N LEU A 181 18.64 0.31 13.85
CA LEU A 181 18.89 -1.14 13.86
C LEU A 181 18.68 -1.73 15.26
N PRO A 182 18.39 -3.05 15.35
CA PRO A 182 18.10 -3.96 14.25
C PRO A 182 16.75 -3.67 13.57
N GLN A 183 16.64 -4.01 12.28
CA GLN A 183 15.36 -4.08 11.57
C GLN A 183 14.55 -5.28 12.06
N HIS A 184 13.24 -5.30 11.78
CA HIS A 184 12.30 -6.30 12.29
C HIS A 184 12.21 -6.26 13.82
N SER A 185 12.39 -5.05 14.35
CA SER A 185 12.02 -4.70 15.71
C SER A 185 11.05 -3.55 15.54
N GLY A 186 9.79 -3.77 15.89
CA GLY A 186 8.71 -2.84 15.54
C GLY A 186 8.99 -1.42 16.05
N ILE A 187 9.63 -1.29 17.23
CA ILE A 187 10.00 0.04 17.75
C ILE A 187 11.09 0.73 16.93
N ASN A 188 12.08 0.00 16.42
CA ASN A 188 13.15 0.55 15.60
C ASN A 188 12.66 0.90 14.20
N ASP A 189 11.78 0.07 13.64
CA ASP A 189 11.15 0.34 12.35
C ASP A 189 10.24 1.58 12.45
N CYS A 190 9.46 1.73 13.52
CA CYS A 190 8.75 2.99 13.85
C CYS A 190 9.66 4.22 13.88
N LEU A 191 10.83 4.13 14.52
CA LEU A 191 11.79 5.25 14.60
C LEU A 191 12.41 5.56 13.22
N THR A 192 12.69 4.52 12.45
CA THR A 192 13.17 4.64 11.06
C THR A 192 12.14 5.35 10.18
N ILE A 193 10.86 4.97 10.29
CA ILE A 193 9.76 5.64 9.59
C ILE A 193 9.70 7.12 9.99
N GLY A 194 9.86 7.46 11.28
CA GLY A 194 9.95 8.84 11.74
C GLY A 194 11.09 9.64 11.10
N ASN A 195 12.27 9.01 10.94
CA ASN A 195 13.41 9.60 10.23
C ASN A 195 13.13 9.84 8.74
N ILE A 196 12.42 8.91 8.10
CA ILE A 196 12.00 9.02 6.69
C ILE A 196 10.96 10.14 6.51
N ILE A 197 9.95 10.21 7.38
CA ILE A 197 8.92 11.27 7.36
C ILE A 197 9.58 12.63 7.45
N ARG A 198 10.46 12.83 8.45
CA ARG A 198 11.22 14.08 8.62
C ARG A 198 11.96 14.46 7.33
N ALA A 199 12.74 13.52 6.78
CA ALA A 199 13.51 13.76 5.57
C ALA A 199 12.65 14.10 4.35
N MET A 200 11.47 13.48 4.19
CA MET A 200 10.58 13.79 3.06
C MET A 200 9.89 15.15 3.21
N VAL A 201 9.44 15.49 4.42
CA VAL A 201 8.70 16.73 4.70
C VAL A 201 9.59 17.97 4.58
N ASP A 202 10.90 17.83 4.81
CA ASP A 202 11.87 18.92 4.63
C ASP A 202 11.88 19.49 3.19
N TYR A 203 11.47 18.70 2.18
CA TYR A 203 11.33 19.14 0.78
C TYR A 203 10.07 19.95 0.49
N ARG A 204 9.08 19.94 1.40
CA ARG A 204 7.86 20.77 1.33
C ARG A 204 6.97 20.56 0.10
N HIS A 205 6.98 19.37 -0.50
CA HIS A 205 6.03 19.02 -1.56
C HIS A 205 4.57 19.14 -1.08
N GLN A 206 3.67 19.55 -1.98
CA GLN A 206 2.28 19.90 -1.60
C GLN A 206 1.36 18.69 -1.44
N ASP A 207 1.75 17.55 -2.02
CA ASP A 207 1.01 16.30 -2.11
C ASP A 207 1.55 15.22 -1.16
N VAL A 208 2.78 15.35 -0.66
CA VAL A 208 3.39 14.41 0.30
C VAL A 208 2.84 14.65 1.73
N PHE A 209 2.31 13.61 2.36
CA PHE A 209 1.61 13.62 3.64
C PHE A 209 0.44 14.62 3.69
N ARG A 210 -0.32 14.72 2.58
CA ARG A 210 -1.45 15.64 2.48
C ARG A 210 -2.81 14.98 2.58
N ASN A 211 -3.01 13.89 1.85
CA ASN A 211 -4.30 13.21 1.74
C ASN A 211 -4.20 11.82 2.39
N ALA A 212 -4.55 11.73 3.67
CA ALA A 212 -4.61 10.45 4.36
C ALA A 212 -5.83 9.64 3.88
N THR A 213 -5.67 8.33 3.78
CA THR A 213 -6.78 7.41 3.52
C THR A 213 -7.67 7.35 4.77
N ASN A 214 -8.95 7.71 4.64
CA ASN A 214 -9.92 7.62 5.72
C ASN A 214 -10.82 6.40 5.51
N LEU A 215 -10.53 5.31 6.23
CA LEU A 215 -11.25 4.04 6.08
C LEU A 215 -12.72 4.14 6.51
N ALA A 216 -13.02 4.91 7.56
CA ALA A 216 -14.40 5.12 8.00
C ALA A 216 -15.23 5.81 6.93
N LYS A 217 -14.66 6.81 6.25
CA LYS A 217 -15.30 7.49 5.13
C LYS A 217 -15.53 6.53 3.95
N ILE A 218 -14.50 5.79 3.54
CA ILE A 218 -14.59 4.82 2.43
C ILE A 218 -15.68 3.78 2.72
N ARG A 219 -15.72 3.24 3.95
CA ARG A 219 -16.72 2.26 4.37
C ARG A 219 -18.13 2.86 4.37
N LYS A 220 -18.28 4.08 4.85
CA LYS A 220 -19.56 4.79 4.86
C LYS A 220 -20.08 5.01 3.44
N GLU A 221 -19.26 5.55 2.55
CA GLU A 221 -19.62 5.79 1.14
C GLU A 221 -19.99 4.49 0.43
N PHE A 222 -19.22 3.42 0.64
CA PHE A 222 -19.52 2.09 0.09
C PHE A 222 -20.92 1.56 0.47
N LEU A 223 -21.32 1.76 1.74
CA LEU A 223 -22.62 1.34 2.25
C LEU A 223 -23.76 2.24 1.78
N GLU A 224 -23.57 3.56 1.80
CA GLU A 224 -24.58 4.54 1.39
C GLU A 224 -24.90 4.46 -0.10
N GLU A 225 -23.87 4.30 -0.94
CA GLU A 225 -24.01 4.14 -2.39
C GLU A 225 -24.49 2.74 -2.79
N LYS A 226 -24.53 1.79 -1.86
CA LYS A 226 -24.77 0.36 -2.14
C LYS A 226 -23.87 -0.13 -3.27
N SER A 227 -22.58 0.22 -3.22
CA SER A 227 -21.64 -0.08 -4.30
C SER A 227 -21.50 -1.60 -4.50
N CYS A 228 -21.57 -2.04 -5.74
CA CYS A 228 -21.31 -3.43 -6.12
C CYS A 228 -19.85 -3.67 -6.54
N ILE A 229 -18.96 -2.71 -6.33
CA ILE A 229 -17.57 -2.73 -6.81
C ILE A 229 -16.62 -2.92 -5.63
N VAL A 230 -15.71 -3.87 -5.78
CA VAL A 230 -14.70 -4.20 -4.78
C VAL A 230 -13.32 -4.10 -5.40
N HIS A 231 -12.39 -3.47 -4.70
CA HIS A 231 -11.00 -3.38 -5.10
C HIS A 231 -10.18 -4.56 -4.57
N LEU A 232 -9.28 -5.07 -5.40
CA LEU A 232 -8.37 -6.16 -5.10
C LEU A 232 -6.92 -5.66 -5.18
N SER A 233 -6.11 -5.93 -4.17
CA SER A 233 -4.70 -5.51 -4.10
C SER A 233 -3.78 -6.65 -3.68
N GLU A 234 -2.48 -6.51 -3.94
CA GLU A 234 -1.46 -7.58 -3.84
C GLU A 234 -1.73 -8.82 -4.70
N ILE A 235 -2.44 -8.66 -5.81
CA ILE A 235 -2.70 -9.75 -6.73
C ILE A 235 -1.36 -10.25 -7.31
N PRO A 236 -1.05 -11.55 -7.26
CA PRO A 236 0.13 -12.09 -7.91
C PRO A 236 0.19 -11.69 -9.39
N HIS A 237 1.35 -11.25 -9.89
CA HIS A 237 1.49 -10.79 -11.29
C HIS A 237 1.15 -11.85 -12.35
N LYS A 238 1.08 -13.13 -11.96
CA LYS A 238 0.75 -14.27 -12.81
C LYS A 238 -0.66 -14.82 -12.56
N ALA A 239 -1.46 -14.17 -11.70
CA ALA A 239 -2.82 -14.59 -11.41
C ALA A 239 -3.69 -14.56 -12.67
N THR A 240 -4.49 -15.60 -12.83
CA THR A 240 -5.43 -15.80 -13.93
C THR A 240 -6.87 -15.52 -13.50
N GLN A 241 -7.75 -15.36 -14.48
CA GLN A 241 -9.17 -15.15 -14.21
C GLN A 241 -9.79 -16.35 -13.51
N SER A 242 -9.44 -17.57 -13.94
CA SER A 242 -9.98 -18.81 -13.39
C SER A 242 -9.60 -19.03 -11.94
N GLU A 243 -8.37 -18.69 -11.55
CA GLU A 243 -7.93 -18.78 -10.15
C GLU A 243 -8.74 -17.84 -9.24
N LEU A 244 -8.99 -16.59 -9.69
CA LEU A 244 -9.84 -15.66 -8.95
C LEU A 244 -11.30 -16.12 -8.91
N GLN A 245 -11.84 -16.65 -10.01
CA GLN A 245 -13.20 -17.18 -10.03
C GLN A 245 -13.37 -18.36 -9.07
N LEU A 246 -12.39 -19.27 -9.00
CA LEU A 246 -12.38 -20.39 -8.05
C LEU A 246 -12.33 -19.89 -6.61
N LEU A 247 -11.48 -18.89 -6.33
CA LEU A 247 -11.37 -18.25 -5.03
C LEU A 247 -12.70 -17.66 -4.56
N PHE A 248 -13.40 -16.90 -5.40
CA PHE A 248 -14.71 -16.34 -5.06
C PHE A 248 -15.77 -17.44 -4.94
N SER A 249 -15.78 -18.42 -5.84
CA SER A 249 -16.75 -19.52 -5.82
C SER A 249 -16.63 -20.38 -4.57
N ALA A 250 -15.40 -20.62 -4.08
CA ALA A 250 -15.14 -21.31 -2.82
C ALA A 250 -15.72 -20.58 -1.59
N ASN A 251 -15.98 -19.27 -1.72
CA ASN A 251 -16.63 -18.43 -0.71
C ASN A 251 -18.10 -18.15 -1.02
N GLY A 252 -18.71 -18.89 -1.96
CA GLY A 252 -20.11 -18.73 -2.34
C GLY A 252 -20.41 -17.40 -3.02
N LEU A 253 -19.43 -16.85 -3.74
CA LEU A 253 -19.51 -15.58 -4.46
C LEU A 253 -19.23 -15.78 -5.94
N LYS A 254 -19.93 -15.02 -6.78
CA LYS A 254 -19.76 -15.03 -8.23
C LYS A 254 -19.69 -13.57 -8.73
N PRO A 255 -18.48 -13.04 -8.94
CA PRO A 255 -18.33 -11.74 -9.59
C PRO A 255 -18.94 -11.80 -11.00
N LYS A 256 -19.64 -10.74 -11.37
CA LYS A 256 -20.12 -10.49 -12.74
C LYS A 256 -18.92 -10.27 -13.66
N ASP A 257 -18.01 -9.41 -13.24
CA ASP A 257 -16.83 -9.03 -14.01
C ASP A 257 -15.58 -8.93 -13.11
N LEU A 258 -14.42 -9.22 -13.70
CA LEU A 258 -13.11 -9.13 -13.06
C LEU A 258 -12.16 -8.32 -13.94
N TYR A 259 -11.51 -7.32 -13.35
CA TYR A 259 -10.59 -6.43 -14.04
C TYR A 259 -9.22 -6.42 -13.38
N LEU A 260 -8.17 -6.53 -14.19
CA LEU A 260 -6.79 -6.35 -13.78
C LEU A 260 -6.33 -4.95 -14.17
N VAL A 261 -5.63 -4.26 -13.27
CA VAL A 261 -5.03 -2.95 -13.57
C VAL A 261 -3.56 -3.14 -13.99
N ASN A 262 -3.19 -2.52 -15.11
CA ASN A 262 -1.84 -2.55 -15.65
C ASN A 262 -1.20 -1.15 -15.68
N ASP A 263 0.13 -1.11 -15.69
CA ASP A 263 0.87 0.11 -15.97
C ASP A 263 0.80 0.49 -17.46
N THR A 264 1.36 1.64 -17.82
CA THR A 264 1.43 2.11 -19.22
C THR A 264 2.20 1.17 -20.15
N ASN A 265 3.02 0.27 -19.61
CA ASN A 265 3.74 -0.75 -20.37
C ASN A 265 2.97 -2.08 -20.43
N ASN A 266 1.69 -2.05 -20.07
CA ASN A 266 0.79 -3.20 -20.02
C ASN A 266 1.27 -4.31 -19.07
N ARG A 267 1.92 -3.95 -17.97
CA ARG A 267 2.37 -4.88 -16.93
C ARG A 267 1.44 -4.80 -15.73
N SER A 268 1.04 -5.95 -15.19
CA SER A 268 0.25 -6.03 -13.95
C SER A 268 0.90 -5.24 -12.83
N VAL A 269 0.13 -4.34 -12.21
CA VAL A 269 0.56 -3.61 -11.01
C VAL A 269 0.14 -4.30 -9.70
N GLY A 270 -0.44 -5.50 -9.80
CA GLY A 270 -0.96 -6.26 -8.66
C GLY A 270 -2.25 -5.69 -8.08
N LEU A 271 -2.98 -4.88 -8.86
CA LEU A 271 -4.27 -4.29 -8.48
C LEU A 271 -5.36 -4.76 -9.44
N GLY A 272 -6.61 -4.78 -8.99
CA GLY A 272 -7.75 -5.21 -9.78
C GLY A 272 -9.09 -4.82 -9.15
N PHE A 273 -10.17 -5.18 -9.82
CA PHE A 273 -11.53 -4.97 -9.35
C PHE A 273 -12.38 -6.22 -9.57
N ALA A 274 -13.28 -6.48 -8.63
CA ALA A 274 -14.39 -7.41 -8.79
C ALA A 274 -15.70 -6.61 -8.76
N VAL A 275 -16.54 -6.83 -9.77
CA VAL A 275 -17.87 -6.23 -9.86
C VAL A 275 -18.90 -7.32 -9.62
N PHE A 276 -19.83 -7.08 -8.71
CA PHE A 276 -20.91 -8.00 -8.36
C PHE A 276 -22.25 -7.52 -8.91
N ASP A 277 -23.22 -8.42 -9.04
CA ASP A 277 -24.60 -8.04 -9.40
C ASP A 277 -25.33 -7.36 -8.23
N THR A 278 -24.94 -7.69 -6.99
CA THR A 278 -25.63 -7.21 -5.79
C THR A 278 -24.65 -6.65 -4.74
N HIS A 279 -25.07 -5.59 -4.04
CA HIS A 279 -24.32 -5.03 -2.93
C HIS A 279 -24.09 -6.03 -1.77
N PRO A 280 -25.07 -6.88 -1.39
CA PRO A 280 -24.82 -7.95 -0.42
C PRO A 280 -23.65 -8.87 -0.79
N ASP A 281 -23.48 -9.22 -2.07
CA ASP A 281 -22.33 -10.03 -2.51
C ASP A 281 -21.02 -9.25 -2.40
N ALA A 282 -21.02 -7.97 -2.78
CA ALA A 282 -19.88 -7.09 -2.60
C ALA A 282 -19.51 -6.93 -1.11
N MET A 283 -20.49 -6.79 -0.21
CA MET A 283 -20.27 -6.75 1.24
C MET A 283 -19.68 -8.05 1.77
N ARG A 284 -20.23 -9.20 1.35
CA ARG A 284 -19.69 -10.52 1.70
C ARG A 284 -18.24 -10.65 1.23
N CYS A 285 -17.93 -10.15 0.02
CA CYS A 285 -16.58 -10.14 -0.53
C CYS A 285 -15.62 -9.29 0.30
N VAL A 286 -15.99 -8.06 0.66
CA VAL A 286 -15.18 -7.19 1.54
C VAL A 286 -14.97 -7.83 2.92
N GLY A 287 -15.95 -8.57 3.42
CA GLY A 287 -15.87 -9.30 4.68
C GLY A 287 -14.97 -10.54 4.66
N MET A 288 -14.46 -10.95 3.48
CA MET A 288 -13.53 -12.07 3.35
C MET A 288 -12.16 -11.68 3.93
N SER A 289 -11.85 -12.21 5.12
CA SER A 289 -10.49 -12.17 5.66
C SER A 289 -9.64 -13.26 5.01
N ASN A 290 -8.31 -13.07 4.96
CA ASN A 290 -7.35 -14.14 4.66
C ASN A 290 -7.51 -14.82 3.29
N THR A 291 -7.85 -14.03 2.28
CA THR A 291 -8.04 -14.54 0.93
C THR A 291 -6.69 -14.83 0.27
N VAL A 292 -6.32 -16.10 0.13
CA VAL A 292 -5.02 -16.49 -0.46
C VAL A 292 -5.18 -16.89 -1.92
N LEU A 293 -4.36 -16.29 -2.78
CA LEU A 293 -4.21 -16.69 -4.18
C LEU A 293 -2.74 -17.03 -4.46
N ASN A 294 -2.48 -18.25 -4.91
CA ASN A 294 -1.13 -18.73 -5.25
C ASN A 294 -0.09 -18.49 -4.15
N GLY A 295 -0.49 -18.75 -2.89
CA GLY A 295 0.37 -18.58 -1.71
C GLY A 295 0.56 -17.13 -1.25
N ARG A 296 -0.14 -16.16 -1.86
CA ARG A 296 -0.10 -14.74 -1.47
C ARG A 296 -1.47 -14.28 -1.01
N ILE A 297 -1.51 -13.57 0.12
CA ILE A 297 -2.71 -12.91 0.59
C ILE A 297 -3.07 -11.79 -0.39
N ILE A 298 -4.27 -11.86 -0.97
CA ILE A 298 -4.93 -10.78 -1.68
C ILE A 298 -5.71 -9.94 -0.68
N LYS A 299 -5.60 -8.63 -0.84
CA LYS A 299 -6.32 -7.65 -0.03
C LYS A 299 -7.58 -7.22 -0.76
N ILE A 300 -8.67 -7.12 -0.03
CA ILE A 300 -9.99 -6.79 -0.55
C ILE A 300 -10.47 -5.52 0.16
N TYR A 301 -10.82 -4.50 -0.61
CA TYR A 301 -11.24 -3.20 -0.08
C TYR A 301 -12.55 -2.74 -0.73
N PRO A 302 -13.40 -2.01 0.03
CA PRO A 302 -14.52 -1.30 -0.56
C PRO A 302 -14.05 -0.37 -1.69
N SER A 303 -14.83 -0.27 -2.76
CA SER A 303 -14.60 0.67 -3.86
C SER A 303 -15.92 1.23 -4.34
N ASN A 304 -15.88 2.30 -5.15
CA ASN A 304 -17.06 2.91 -5.74
C ASN A 304 -16.90 3.08 -7.26
N GLN A 305 -17.96 3.59 -7.88
CA GLN A 305 -18.01 3.83 -9.33
C GLN A 305 -16.99 4.89 -9.77
N GLU A 306 -16.75 5.93 -8.97
CA GLU A 306 -15.79 6.99 -9.30
C GLU A 306 -14.36 6.45 -9.43
N ILE A 307 -13.88 5.71 -8.42
CA ILE A 307 -12.56 5.06 -8.46
C ILE A 307 -12.48 4.11 -9.63
N PHE A 308 -13.53 3.31 -9.84
CA PHE A 308 -13.62 2.39 -10.94
C PHE A 308 -13.41 3.16 -12.26
N ASP A 309 -14.22 4.16 -12.58
CA ASP A 309 -14.14 4.91 -13.84
C ASP A 309 -12.78 5.57 -14.08
N MET A 310 -12.15 6.13 -13.03
CA MET A 310 -10.79 6.67 -13.14
C MET A 310 -9.74 5.64 -13.59
N THR A 311 -9.97 4.35 -13.34
CA THR A 311 -9.06 3.26 -13.71
C THR A 311 -9.26 2.76 -15.14
N GLU A 312 -10.32 3.18 -15.83
CA GLU A 312 -10.70 2.67 -17.16
C GLU A 312 -9.53 2.58 -18.16
N PRO A 313 -8.65 3.60 -18.31
CA PRO A 313 -7.55 3.54 -19.28
C PRO A 313 -6.50 2.46 -18.99
N TYR A 314 -6.49 1.93 -17.76
CA TYR A 314 -5.48 0.98 -17.26
C TYR A 314 -6.06 -0.42 -17.01
N ARG A 315 -7.39 -0.57 -17.10
CA ARG A 315 -8.07 -1.85 -16.87
C ARG A 315 -7.97 -2.76 -18.07
N ASN A 316 -7.67 -4.02 -17.80
CA ASN A 316 -7.61 -5.11 -18.76
C ASN A 316 -8.32 -6.34 -18.19
N SER A 317 -8.70 -7.28 -19.04
CA SER A 317 -9.13 -8.60 -18.58
C SER A 317 -7.97 -9.37 -17.96
N PHE A 318 -8.27 -10.22 -16.98
CA PHE A 318 -7.29 -11.16 -16.46
C PHE A 318 -6.83 -12.15 -17.55
N PRO A 319 -5.59 -12.66 -17.48
CA PRO A 319 -5.14 -13.73 -18.36
C PRO A 319 -6.03 -14.97 -18.21
N ALA A 320 -6.47 -15.54 -19.34
CA ALA A 320 -7.31 -16.74 -19.36
C ALA A 320 -6.54 -18.03 -19.00
N VAL A 321 -5.23 -18.09 -19.28
CA VAL A 321 -4.34 -19.23 -18.99
C VAL A 321 -2.93 -18.71 -18.66
N LEU A 322 -2.20 -19.43 -17.79
CA LEU A 322 -0.78 -19.21 -17.53
C LEU A 322 0.02 -19.25 -18.85
N GLY A 323 0.51 -18.09 -19.30
CA GLY A 323 1.58 -18.04 -20.31
C GLY A 323 1.25 -17.53 -21.72
N MET A 324 0.08 -16.99 -22.02
CA MET A 324 -0.09 -16.30 -23.32
C MET A 324 0.36 -14.83 -23.25
N ARG A 325 1.65 -14.59 -23.49
CA ARG A 325 2.03 -13.35 -24.17
C ARG A 325 1.46 -13.45 -25.59
N ARG A 326 0.61 -12.50 -26.01
CA ARG A 326 0.23 -12.36 -27.42
C ARG A 326 1.53 -12.33 -28.25
N PRO A 327 1.67 -13.12 -29.32
CA PRO A 327 2.86 -13.04 -30.17
C PRO A 327 3.03 -11.60 -30.64
N ARG A 328 4.25 -11.05 -30.54
CA ARG A 328 4.59 -9.84 -31.28
C ARG A 328 4.27 -10.10 -32.75
N PRO A 329 3.67 -9.16 -33.50
CA PRO A 329 3.57 -9.31 -34.94
C PRO A 329 5.00 -9.29 -35.49
N SER A 330 5.54 -10.46 -35.79
CA SER A 330 6.79 -10.62 -36.50
C SER A 330 6.52 -10.32 -37.98
N THR A 331 7.04 -9.20 -38.46
CA THR A 331 7.25 -8.96 -39.89
C THR A 331 8.23 -10.02 -40.40
N PHE A 332 7.70 -11.11 -40.95
CA PHE A 332 8.50 -12.03 -41.75
C PHE A 332 8.64 -11.43 -43.15
N GLN A 333 9.75 -10.74 -43.39
CA GLN A 333 10.31 -10.65 -44.73
C GLN A 333 11.22 -11.86 -44.93
N THR A 334 10.89 -12.63 -45.95
CA THR A 334 11.61 -13.79 -46.46
C THR A 334 12.98 -13.35 -46.97
N THR A 335 14.08 -13.90 -46.43
CA THR A 335 15.28 -14.13 -47.24
C THR A 335 16.11 -15.27 -46.69
N ILE A 336 16.39 -16.22 -47.57
CA ILE A 336 17.24 -17.39 -47.37
C ILE A 336 18.70 -16.95 -47.52
N SER A 337 19.56 -17.28 -46.57
CA SER A 337 20.94 -17.74 -46.87
C SER A 337 21.66 -18.28 -45.63
N SER A 338 22.20 -19.48 -45.79
CA SER A 338 23.13 -20.20 -44.92
C SER A 338 24.51 -19.54 -44.81
N THR A 339 25.11 -19.51 -43.61
CA THR A 339 26.40 -20.18 -43.28
C THR A 339 27.03 -19.65 -41.97
N THR A 340 27.84 -20.51 -41.37
CA THR A 340 28.52 -20.52 -40.07
C THR A 340 29.67 -19.50 -39.92
N LYS A 341 29.85 -18.91 -38.72
CA LYS A 341 31.09 -18.92 -37.89
C LYS A 341 31.07 -17.90 -36.72
N GLN A 342 31.87 -18.26 -35.71
CA GLN A 342 32.07 -17.72 -34.35
C GLN A 342 32.88 -16.38 -34.27
N PRO A 343 33.13 -15.81 -33.06
CA PRO A 343 33.06 -14.36 -32.78
C PRO A 343 34.39 -13.60 -32.89
N ARG A 344 34.32 -12.26 -32.99
CA ARG A 344 35.46 -11.34 -32.76
C ARG A 344 35.04 -10.12 -31.93
N TYR A 345 35.97 -9.70 -31.08
CA TYR A 345 35.89 -8.59 -30.13
C TYR A 345 36.31 -7.23 -30.74
N MET A 346 35.65 -6.16 -30.27
CA MET A 346 36.03 -4.72 -30.20
C MET A 346 36.09 -3.86 -31.49
N PRO A 347 35.99 -2.50 -31.45
CA PRO A 347 35.66 -1.55 -30.36
C PRO A 347 34.58 -0.46 -30.74
N ILE A 348 34.27 0.41 -29.78
CA ILE A 348 33.35 1.57 -29.81
C ILE A 348 33.80 2.70 -30.77
N PRO A 349 32.86 3.45 -31.38
CA PRO A 349 33.01 4.91 -31.47
C PRO A 349 31.74 5.72 -31.05
N PRO A 350 31.87 7.03 -30.77
CA PRO A 350 30.88 7.81 -30.01
C PRO A 350 29.97 8.75 -30.84
N ARG A 351 28.99 9.34 -30.13
CA ARG A 351 28.18 10.56 -30.41
C ARG A 351 26.91 10.40 -31.27
N ARG A 352 25.78 10.96 -30.81
CA ARG A 352 25.39 12.38 -30.99
C ARG A 352 24.11 12.73 -30.22
N PHE A 353 24.12 13.94 -29.67
CA PHE A 353 22.96 14.67 -29.16
C PHE A 353 22.10 15.17 -30.33
N HIS A 354 20.78 15.13 -30.18
CA HIS A 354 19.87 15.94 -30.98
C HIS A 354 18.96 16.75 -30.05
N THR A 355 19.15 18.07 -30.10
CA THR A 355 18.27 19.12 -29.60
C THR A 355 17.13 19.32 -30.60
N PHE A 356 15.90 19.47 -30.11
CA PHE A 356 14.81 20.08 -30.85
C PHE A 356 14.04 21.03 -29.94
N SER A 357 13.70 22.20 -30.48
CA SER A 357 13.14 23.34 -29.77
C SER A 357 11.84 23.84 -30.44
N PHE A 358 10.98 24.43 -29.58
CA PHE A 358 9.93 25.45 -29.81
C PHE A 358 8.58 25.05 -30.44
N PRO A 359 7.49 25.87 -30.29
CA PRO A 359 7.33 27.15 -29.58
C PRO A 359 6.11 27.29 -28.62
N ILE A 360 6.10 28.42 -27.90
CA ILE A 360 5.08 28.96 -26.99
C ILE A 360 4.16 29.95 -27.76
N MET A 361 2.87 30.01 -27.43
CA MET A 361 1.99 31.15 -27.73
C MET A 361 1.11 31.54 -26.53
N ASN A 362 0.85 32.84 -26.41
CA ASN A 362 0.23 33.55 -25.28
C ASN A 362 -1.18 34.11 -25.62
N SER A 363 -2.08 34.04 -24.61
CA SER A 363 -3.11 35.03 -24.13
C SER A 363 -4.34 35.41 -25.01
N PRO A 364 -5.41 36.13 -24.53
CA PRO A 364 -5.85 36.57 -23.18
C PRO A 364 -7.39 36.42 -22.79
N ASN A 365 -7.67 36.62 -21.49
CA ASN A 365 -8.83 37.19 -20.73
C ASN A 365 -10.32 37.09 -21.16
N ILE A 366 -11.17 36.58 -20.23
CA ILE A 366 -12.54 37.09 -19.92
C ILE A 366 -12.84 36.91 -18.41
N MET A 367 -13.33 37.98 -17.75
CA MET A 367 -13.93 38.01 -16.40
C MET A 367 -15.45 37.75 -16.47
N ILE A 368 -16.04 37.05 -15.49
CA ILE A 368 -17.23 37.43 -14.69
C ILE A 368 -17.71 36.23 -13.82
N THR A 369 -18.12 36.61 -12.61
CA THR A 369 -18.65 35.96 -11.38
C THR A 369 -19.54 34.70 -11.48
N SER A 370 -19.31 33.71 -10.59
CA SER A 370 -20.17 33.37 -9.44
C SER A 370 -19.58 32.18 -8.63
N MET A 371 -19.75 32.23 -7.31
CA MET A 371 -19.22 31.27 -6.33
C MET A 371 -19.90 29.89 -6.42
N GLN A 372 -19.20 28.85 -5.94
CA GLN A 372 -19.60 27.42 -5.82
C GLN A 372 -19.22 26.48 -6.99
N ALA A 373 -17.91 26.31 -7.26
CA ALA A 373 -17.40 25.17 -8.06
C ALA A 373 -15.88 24.91 -7.90
N THR A 374 -15.28 25.23 -6.75
CA THR A 374 -13.81 25.36 -6.66
C THR A 374 -13.03 24.05 -6.49
N SER A 375 -13.69 22.90 -6.22
CA SER A 375 -12.96 21.62 -6.10
C SER A 375 -12.93 20.77 -7.38
N MET A 376 -13.82 21.02 -8.35
CA MET A 376 -13.96 20.14 -9.53
C MET A 376 -13.27 20.66 -10.79
N LYS A 377 -13.15 21.97 -10.99
CA LYS A 377 -12.51 22.51 -12.21
C LYS A 377 -10.97 22.43 -12.21
N LEU A 378 -10.33 22.20 -11.06
CA LEU A 378 -8.88 21.98 -11.02
C LEU A 378 -8.46 20.58 -11.46
N MET A 379 -9.33 19.55 -11.38
CA MET A 379 -8.96 18.19 -11.78
C MET A 379 -9.21 17.95 -13.28
N THR A 380 -10.31 18.44 -13.85
CA THR A 380 -10.64 18.21 -15.27
C THR A 380 -9.79 19.00 -16.25
N LYS A 381 -9.13 20.08 -15.80
CA LYS A 381 -8.20 20.86 -16.65
C LYS A 381 -6.75 20.36 -16.61
N TYR A 382 -6.45 19.39 -15.73
CA TYR A 382 -5.11 18.80 -15.54
C TYR A 382 -5.01 17.34 -15.99
N THR A 383 -6.10 16.71 -16.43
CA THR A 383 -6.10 15.32 -16.93
C THR A 383 -5.24 15.09 -18.18
N SER A 384 -4.87 16.14 -18.92
CA SER A 384 -3.94 16.05 -20.06
C SER A 384 -2.46 16.14 -19.68
N GLN A 385 -2.13 16.44 -18.41
CA GLN A 385 -0.74 16.59 -17.93
C GLN A 385 -0.40 15.71 -16.71
N ILE A 386 -1.36 14.97 -16.17
CA ILE A 386 -1.10 14.02 -15.09
C ILE A 386 -0.42 12.77 -15.70
N LYS A 387 0.83 12.51 -15.29
CA LYS A 387 1.55 11.30 -15.69
C LYS A 387 0.71 10.08 -15.29
N PRO A 388 0.56 9.08 -16.15
CA PRO A 388 -0.17 7.83 -15.85
C PRO A 388 0.19 7.14 -14.53
N THR A 389 1.44 7.29 -14.09
CA THR A 389 1.92 6.85 -12.78
C THR A 389 1.16 7.47 -11.61
N LEU A 390 0.69 8.71 -11.73
CA LEU A 390 -0.05 9.41 -10.67
C LEU A 390 -1.49 8.89 -10.53
N ILE A 391 -2.11 8.37 -11.60
CA ILE A 391 -3.47 7.78 -11.53
C ILE A 391 -3.42 6.41 -10.86
N LEU A 392 -2.47 5.55 -11.26
CA LEU A 392 -2.17 4.29 -10.56
C LEU A 392 -1.80 4.52 -9.09
N HIS A 393 -1.25 5.69 -8.79
CA HIS A 393 -0.91 6.12 -7.45
C HIS A 393 -2.11 6.61 -6.64
N VAL A 394 -3.01 7.39 -7.24
CA VAL A 394 -4.31 7.76 -6.64
C VAL A 394 -5.12 6.50 -6.33
N ILE A 395 -5.11 5.50 -7.22
CA ILE A 395 -5.74 4.20 -6.97
C ILE A 395 -5.12 3.51 -5.74
N ARG A 396 -3.80 3.58 -5.54
CA ARG A 396 -3.13 3.06 -4.33
C ARG A 396 -3.43 3.86 -3.06
N GLN A 397 -3.86 5.12 -3.17
CA GLN A 397 -4.28 5.94 -2.02
C GLN A 397 -5.74 5.72 -1.64
N LEU A 398 -6.60 5.52 -2.63
CA LEU A 398 -8.04 5.37 -2.45
C LEU A 398 -8.48 3.94 -2.11
N CYS A 399 -7.56 2.97 -2.22
CA CYS A 399 -7.74 1.57 -1.87
C CYS A 399 -6.76 1.17 -0.76
#